data_AF-I5C4N6-F1
#
_entry.id   AF-I5C4N6-F1
#
_cell.length_a   1.000
_cell.length_b   1.000
_cell.length_c   1.000
_cell.angle_alpha   90.00
_cell.angle_beta   90.00
_cell.angle_gamma   90.00
#
_symmetry.space_group_name_H-M   'P 1'
#
loop_
_entity.id
_entity.type
_entity.pdbx_description
1 polymer ?
#
loop_
_entity_poly.entity_id
_entity_poly.type
_entity_poly.pdbx_seq_one_letter_code
_entity_poly.pdbx_strand_id
1 'polypeptide(L)' 'MPFFTLYLHQGTKQVIEADDRNDLILKCQAEGIRFQQEVKEVHWTDRTLHMMEEVSTGEIRRDISTADVNPHGYRR' A
#
# COMPACT_ATOMS: atom_id res chain seq x y z
N MET A 1 -3.22 13.44 1.46
CA MET A 1 -3.98 12.20 1.31
C MET A 1 -2.98 11.09 0.98
N PRO A 2 -3.00 9.94 1.65
CA PRO A 2 -2.06 8.85 1.40
C PRO A 2 -2.35 8.14 0.06
N PHE A 3 -1.29 7.66 -0.59
CA PHE A 3 -1.40 6.78 -1.75
C PHE A 3 -1.37 5.32 -1.30
N PHE A 4 -2.34 4.55 -1.76
CA PHE A 4 -2.40 3.10 -1.58
C PHE A 4 -2.00 2.42 -2.88
N THR A 5 -1.05 1.50 -2.81
CA THR A 5 -0.69 0.63 -3.92
C THR A 5 -1.37 -0.72 -3.71
N LEU A 6 -2.33 -1.03 -4.58
CA LEU A 6 -3.01 -2.31 -4.65
C LEU A 6 -2.18 -3.26 -5.51
N TYR A 7 -1.92 -4.45 -5.00
CA TYR A 7 -1.40 -5.58 -5.78
C TYR A 7 -2.55 -6.53 -6.05
N LEU A 8 -2.88 -6.70 -7.33
CA LEU A 8 -3.96 -7.58 -7.75
C LEU A 8 -3.47 -9.03 -7.90
N HIS A 9 -4.36 -9.99 -7.73
CA HIS A 9 -4.07 -11.41 -7.93
C HIS A 9 -3.55 -11.74 -9.34
N GLN A 10 -3.85 -10.87 -10.32
CA GLN A 10 -3.38 -11.00 -11.70
C GLN A 10 -1.93 -10.52 -11.90
N GLY A 11 -1.23 -10.11 -10.83
CA GLY A 11 0.14 -9.62 -10.88
C GLY A 11 0.28 -8.17 -11.35
N THR A 12 -0.83 -7.48 -11.56
CA THR A 12 -0.86 -6.04 -11.85
C THR A 12 -0.88 -5.24 -10.55
N LYS A 13 -0.40 -3.99 -10.64
CA LYS A 13 -0.46 -3.03 -9.53
C LYS A 13 -1.23 -1.79 -9.95
N GLN A 14 -1.96 -1.22 -9.01
CA GLN A 14 -2.73 0.00 -9.20
C GLN A 14 -2.52 0.93 -8.02
N VAL A 15 -2.43 2.23 -8.29
CA VAL A 15 -2.25 3.22 -7.24
C VAL A 15 -3.54 4.02 -7.13
N ILE A 16 -4.14 4.01 -5.94
CA ILE A 16 -5.35 4.76 -5.63
C ILE A 16 -5.02 5.72 -4.48
N GLU A 17 -5.32 6.99 -4.69
CA GLU A 17 -5.31 7.99 -3.63
C GLU A 17 -6.61 7.82 -2.82
N ALA A 18 -6.50 7.62 -1.51
CA ALA A 18 -7.66 7.52 -0.63
C ALA A 18 -7.31 8.10 0.74
N ASP A 19 -8.30 8.55 1.50
CA ASP A 19 -8.05 9.11 2.84
C ASP A 19 -7.85 8.00 3.89
N ASP A 20 -8.62 6.92 3.78
CA ASP A 20 -8.56 5.76 4.67
C ASP A 20 -8.95 4.48 3.92
N ARG A 21 -8.95 3.36 4.65
CA ARG A 21 -9.29 2.03 4.10
C ARG A 21 -10.72 1.95 3.59
N ASN A 22 -11.68 2.62 4.23
CA ASN A 22 -13.07 2.59 3.78
C ASN A 22 -13.23 3.40 2.49
N ASP A 23 -12.59 4.57 2.41
CA ASP A 23 -12.53 5.37 1.18
C ASP A 23 -11.85 4.60 0.04
N LEU A 24 -10.76 3.88 0.34
CA LEU A 24 -10.09 3.01 -0.62
C LEU A 24 -11.03 1.95 -1.20
N ILE A 25 -11.81 1.27 -0.35
CA ILE A 25 -12.78 0.25 -0.77
C ILE A 25 -13.86 0.88 -1.66
N LEU A 26 -14.37 2.06 -1.31
CA LEU A 26 -15.37 2.77 -2.11
C LEU A 26 -14.81 3.17 -3.48
N LYS A 27 -13.56 3.66 -3.53
CA LYS A 27 -12.89 3.99 -4.80
C LYS A 27 -12.62 2.76 -5.65
N CYS A 28 -12.21 1.65 -5.05
CA CYS A 28 -12.07 0.38 -5.77
C CYS A 28 -13.39 -0.03 -6.43
N GLN A 29 -14.50 0.08 -5.69
CA GLN A 29 -15.84 -0.20 -6.24
C GLN A 29 -16.21 0.73 -7.40
N ALA A 30 -15.89 2.02 -7.29
CA ALA A 30 -16.12 3.00 -8.36
C ALA A 30 -15.31 2.69 -9.63
N GLU A 31 -14.10 2.13 -9.48
CA GLU A 31 -13.26 1.67 -10.59
C GLU A 31 -13.61 0.26 -11.09
N GLY A 32 -14.62 -0.39 -10.49
CA GLY A 32 -15.07 -1.72 -10.86
C GLY A 32 -14.23 -2.88 -10.30
N ILE A 33 -13.30 -2.59 -9.39
CA ILE A 33 -12.42 -3.55 -8.75
C ILE A 33 -13.15 -4.18 -7.56
N ARG A 34 -13.31 -5.50 -7.57
CA ARG A 34 -13.82 -6.24 -6.42
C ARG A 34 -12.72 -6.42 -5.39
N PHE A 35 -12.58 -5.46 -4.49
CA PHE A 35 -11.50 -5.39 -3.49
C PHE A 35 -11.13 -6.75 -2.86
N GLN A 36 -12.10 -7.47 -2.28
CA GLN A 36 -11.88 -8.76 -1.61
C GLN A 36 -11.55 -9.94 -2.54
N GLN A 37 -11.81 -9.83 -3.85
CA GLN A 37 -11.58 -10.91 -4.82
C GLN A 37 -10.38 -10.67 -5.72
N GLU A 38 -10.08 -9.40 -5.99
CA GLU A 38 -9.07 -8.99 -6.97
C GLU A 38 -7.81 -8.46 -6.30
N VAL A 39 -7.92 -7.84 -5.12
CA VAL A 39 -6.77 -7.30 -4.40
C VAL A 39 -6.20 -8.37 -3.48
N LYS A 40 -4.92 -8.67 -3.69
CA LYS A 40 -4.13 -9.58 -2.86
C LYS A 40 -3.51 -8.84 -1.67
N GLU A 41 -2.86 -7.72 -1.94
CA GLU A 41 -2.14 -6.94 -0.93
C GLU A 41 -2.38 -5.45 -1.15
N VAL A 42 -2.40 -4.69 -0.06
CA VAL A 42 -2.46 -3.24 -0.05
C VAL A 42 -1.22 -2.70 0.63
N HIS A 43 -0.49 -1.82 -0.04
CA HIS A 43 0.71 -1.20 0.49
C HIS A 43 0.48 0.31 0.63
N TRP A 44 0.87 0.89 1.75
CA TRP A 44 0.81 2.34 1.96
C TRP A 44 1.94 2.80 2.86
N THR A 45 2.31 4.07 2.74
CA THR A 45 3.31 4.67 3.64
C THR A 45 2.59 5.47 4.71
N ASP A 46 2.83 5.12 5.97
CA ASP A 46 2.45 5.92 7.13
C ASP A 46 3.72 6.51 7.77
N ARG A 47 3.87 7.83 7.68
CA ARG A 47 5.08 8.56 8.11
C ARG A 47 6.36 8.00 7.48
N THR A 48 7.16 7.25 8.23
CA THR A 48 8.43 6.63 7.81
C THR A 48 8.32 5.12 7.65
N LEU A 49 7.11 4.56 7.80
CA LEU A 49 6.87 3.14 7.80
C LEU A 49 6.14 2.74 6.52
N HIS A 50 6.64 1.70 5.86
CA HIS A 50 5.91 1.01 4.80
C HIS A 50 5.00 -0.03 5.44
N MET A 51 3.71 0.18 5.31
CA MET A 51 2.67 -0.75 5.74
C MET A 51 2.29 -1.64 4.56
N MET A 52 2.06 -2.91 4.83
CA MET A 52 1.49 -3.87 3.90
C MET A 52 0.39 -4.65 4.62
N GLU A 53 -0.80 -4.68 4.05
CA GLU A 53 -1.92 -5.53 4.47
C GLU A 53 -2.14 -6.63 3.45
N GLU A 54 -2.17 -7.88 3.90
CA GLU A 54 -2.69 -8.97 3.10
C GLU A 54 -4.22 -9.01 3.24
N VAL A 55 -4.94 -8.85 2.12
CA VAL A 55 -6.41 -8.66 2.16
C VAL A 55 -7.14 -9.93 2.61
N SER A 56 -6.61 -11.11 2.28
CA SER A 56 -7.20 -12.40 2.59
C SER A 56 -7.18 -12.73 4.09
N THR A 57 -6.12 -12.33 4.79
CA THR A 57 -5.89 -12.62 6.22
C THR A 57 -6.18 -11.42 7.10
N GLY A 58 -6.13 -10.20 6.55
CA GLY A 58 -6.14 -8.95 7.30
C GLY A 58 -4.84 -8.71 8.08
N GLU A 59 -3.79 -9.49 7.84
CA GLU A 59 -2.51 -9.34 8.52
C GLU A 59 -1.82 -8.06 8.02
N ILE A 60 -1.45 -7.17 8.96
CA ILE A 60 -0.72 -5.94 8.66
C ILE A 60 0.75 -6.11 9.08
N ARG A 61 1.64 -6.06 8.09
CA ARG A 61 3.08 -6.01 8.26
C ARG A 61 3.58 -4.59 8.17
N ARG A 62 4.59 -4.30 8.98
CA ARG A 62 5.19 -2.97 9.09
C ARG A 62 6.68 -3.08 8.85
N ASP A 63 7.16 -2.45 7.80
CA ASP A 63 8.57 -2.33 7.52
C ASP A 63 9.03 -0.89 7.76
N ILE A 64 10.14 -0.72 8.47
CA ILE A 64 10.72 0.60 8.70
C ILE A 64 11.46 0.95 7.43
N SER A 65 11.01 1.97 6.70
CA SER A 65 11.82 2.53 5.63
C SER A 65 12.98 3.29 6.25
N THR A 66 14.07 2.60 6.55
CA THR A 66 15.35 3.24 6.88
C THR A 66 15.93 3.85 5.61
N ALA A 67 15.33 4.94 5.14
CA ALA A 67 15.93 5.83 4.15
C ALA A 67 17.17 6.57 4.70
N ASP A 68 17.48 6.40 5.99
CA ASP A 68 18.56 7.11 6.71
C ASP A 68 19.70 6.22 7.23
N VAL A 69 19.95 5.05 6.65
CA VAL A 69 21.26 4.40 6.83
C VAL A 69 22.02 4.49 5.53
N ASN A 70 22.53 5.70 5.26
CA ASN A 70 23.71 5.85 4.43
C ASN A 70 24.94 5.73 5.33
N PRO A 71 25.57 4.55 5.49
CA PRO A 71 26.82 4.44 6.24
C PRO A 71 28.00 5.14 5.52
N HIS A 72 27.79 5.64 4.30
CA HIS A 72 28.80 6.30 3.46
C HIS A 72 28.35 7.70 2.97
N GLY A 73 27.68 8.46 3.84
CA GLY A 73 27.33 9.86 3.60
C GLY A 73 28.53 10.82 3.54
N TYR A 74 29.37 10.69 2.53
CA TYR A 74 30.13 11.81 1.97
C TYR A 74 29.64 12.00 0.53
N ARG A 75 28.78 12.99 0.30
CA ARG A 75 28.66 13.64 -1.01
C ARG A 75 29.40 14.98 -0.90
N ARG A 76 30.31 15.13 -1.86
CA ARG A 76 31.41 16.08 -2.02
C ARG A 76 30.99 17.55 -1.96
#